data_AF-A0A550JDI5-F1
#
_entry.id   AF-A0A550JDI5-F1
#
_cell.length_a   1.000
_cell.length_b   1.000
_cell.length_c   1.000
_cell.angle_alpha   90.00
_cell.angle_beta   90.00
_cell.angle_gamma   90.00
#
_symmetry.space_group_name_H-M   'P 1'
#
loop_
_entity.id
_entity.type
_entity.pdbx_description
1 polymer ?
#
loop_
_entity_poly.entity_id
_entity_poly.type
_entity_poly.pdbx_seq_one_letter_code
_entity_poly.pdbx_strand_id
1 'polypeptide(L)'
;MSQEEKEQQPKLEIQLDDEIAQGVYANLALVHHNETEFTLDFIYVQPQGRRAKVRSRVILAPAQAEGLLRALQQNLAVAGGKAEASKTSVAPDDHYH
;
A
#
# COMPACT_ATOMS: atom_id res chain seq x y z
N MET A 1 -9.93 29.79 -29.46
CA MET A 1 -8.89 29.57 -28.43
C MET A 1 -9.62 29.28 -27.14
N SER A 2 -9.99 28.03 -26.89
CA SER A 2 -10.68 27.62 -25.66
C SER A 2 -9.60 27.12 -24.72
N GLN A 3 -9.32 27.88 -23.66
CA GLN A 3 -8.40 27.46 -22.62
C GLN A 3 -9.12 26.41 -21.77
N GLU A 4 -8.62 25.18 -21.78
CA GLU A 4 -9.03 24.13 -20.84
C GLU A 4 -8.64 24.54 -19.43
N GLU A 5 -9.64 24.81 -18.59
CA GLU A 5 -9.47 24.91 -17.15
C GLU A 5 -9.07 23.53 -16.62
N LYS A 6 -7.78 23.36 -16.31
CA LYS A 6 -7.31 22.23 -15.51
C LYS A 6 -7.88 22.37 -14.11
N GLU A 7 -8.96 21.64 -13.83
CA GLU A 7 -9.48 21.43 -12.49
C GLU A 7 -8.34 20.92 -11.59
N GLN A 8 -7.94 21.75 -10.64
CA GLN A 8 -6.95 21.35 -9.63
C GLN A 8 -7.67 20.40 -8.66
N GLN A 9 -7.47 19.10 -8.83
CA GLN A 9 -7.98 18.12 -7.88
C GLN A 9 -7.47 18.47 -6.48
N PRO A 10 -8.33 18.45 -5.45
CA PRO A 10 -7.94 18.78 -4.10
C PRO A 10 -6.85 17.82 -3.63
N LYS A 11 -5.71 18.38 -3.20
CA LYS A 11 -4.63 17.58 -2.61
C LYS A 11 -5.14 16.95 -1.31
N LEU A 12 -5.16 15.63 -1.27
CA LEU A 12 -5.47 14.86 -0.08
C LEU A 12 -4.35 15.08 0.96
N GLU A 13 -4.70 15.65 2.11
CA GLU A 13 -3.79 15.70 3.26
C GLU A 13 -3.84 14.35 3.99
N ILE A 14 -2.69 13.68 4.11
CA ILE A 14 -2.56 12.41 4.83
C ILE A 14 -1.94 12.71 6.19
N GLN A 15 -2.69 12.45 7.26
CA GLN A 15 -2.19 12.54 8.62
C GLN A 15 -1.60 11.21 9.05
N LEU A 16 -0.51 11.27 9.83
CA LEU A 16 0.21 10.10 10.31
C LEU A 16 0.54 10.30 11.79
N ASP A 17 -0.08 9.50 12.65
CA ASP A 17 0.21 9.52 14.08
C ASP A 17 1.64 9.02 14.34
N ASP A 18 2.31 9.59 15.35
CA ASP A 18 3.71 9.26 15.70
C ASP A 18 3.92 7.76 15.93
N GLU A 19 2.94 7.07 16.54
CA GLU A 19 3.02 5.62 16.78
C GLU A 19 2.95 4.81 15.48
N ILE A 20 2.12 5.24 14.51
CA ILE A 20 2.00 4.58 13.20
C ILE A 20 3.24 4.89 12.34
N ALA A 21 3.80 6.10 12.47
CA ALA A 21 4.99 6.53 11.75
C ALA A 21 6.23 5.66 12.04
N GLN A 22 6.30 5.05 13.24
CA GLN A 22 7.39 4.11 13.58
C GLN A 22 7.32 2.80 12.80
N GLY A 23 6.15 2.45 12.27
CA GLY A 23 5.91 1.22 11.54
C GLY A 23 5.94 -0.04 12.41
N VAL A 24 5.55 -1.16 11.80
CA VAL A 24 5.63 -2.48 12.44
C VAL A 24 6.41 -3.44 11.57
N TYR A 25 7.39 -4.11 12.17
CA TYR A 25 8.10 -5.19 11.48
C TYR A 25 7.27 -6.47 11.43
N ALA A 26 7.21 -7.08 10.23
CA ALA A 26 6.64 -8.39 9.98
C ALA A 26 7.54 -9.16 9.01
N ASN A 27 7.59 -10.48 9.14
CA ASN A 27 8.37 -11.37 8.27
C ASN A 27 7.51 -12.42 7.56
N LEU A 28 6.19 -12.35 7.73
CA LEU A 28 5.20 -13.15 7.03
C LEU A 28 3.99 -12.26 6.74
N ALA A 29 3.42 -12.37 5.54
CA ALA A 29 2.12 -11.81 5.21
C ALA A 29 1.18 -12.97 4.82
N LEU A 30 0.01 -13.04 5.46
CA LEU A 30 -1.06 -13.94 5.06
C LEU A 30 -2.20 -13.13 4.45
N VAL A 31 -2.71 -13.61 3.31
CA VAL A 31 -3.80 -12.96 2.59
C VAL A 31 -4.98 -13.93 2.55
N HIS A 32 -6.11 -13.46 3.06
CA HIS A 32 -7.40 -14.13 2.96
C HIS A 32 -8.36 -13.24 2.18
N HIS A 33 -9.36 -13.82 1.52
CA HIS A 33 -10.41 -13.02 0.88
C HIS A 33 -11.75 -13.74 0.90
N ASN A 34 -12.81 -12.95 0.79
CA ASN A 34 -14.15 -13.35 0.40
C ASN A 34 -14.61 -12.44 -0.74
N GLU A 35 -15.89 -12.47 -1.10
CA GLU A 35 -16.43 -11.67 -2.21
C GLU A 35 -16.38 -10.15 -1.95
N THR A 36 -16.36 -9.73 -0.69
CA THR A 36 -16.46 -8.31 -0.31
C THR A 36 -15.16 -7.72 0.20
N GLU A 37 -14.23 -8.54 0.69
CA GLU A 37 -13.06 -8.09 1.44
C GLU A 37 -11.84 -9.00 1.25
N PHE A 38 -10.67 -8.35 1.27
CA PHE A 38 -9.36 -8.95 1.48
C PHE A 38 -8.87 -8.61 2.88
N THR A 39 -8.38 -9.59 3.62
CA THR A 39 -7.69 -9.41 4.90
C THR A 39 -6.21 -9.71 4.70
N LEU A 40 -5.36 -8.75 5.04
CA LEU A 40 -3.91 -8.85 5.02
C LEU A 40 -3.40 -8.86 6.46
N ASP A 41 -2.91 -10.01 6.90
CA ASP A 41 -2.27 -10.19 8.21
C ASP A 41 -0.76 -10.13 8.08
N PHE A 42 -0.17 -9.08 8.65
CA PHE A 42 1.27 -8.93 8.78
C PHE A 42 1.72 -9.55 10.10
N ILE A 43 2.46 -10.64 10.02
CA ILE A 43 2.78 -11.54 11.12
C ILE A 43 4.29 -11.51 11.38
N TYR A 44 4.64 -11.47 12.66
CA TYR A 44 6.00 -11.77 13.12
C TYR A 44 6.06 -13.19 13.65
N VAL A 45 6.81 -14.04 12.97
CA VAL A 45 7.16 -15.39 13.38
C VAL A 45 8.54 -15.37 14.02
N GLN A 46 8.67 -15.87 15.25
CA GLN A 46 9.98 -15.97 15.92
C GLN A 46 10.89 -16.93 15.15
N PRO A 47 12.23 -16.72 15.12
CA PRO A 47 13.16 -17.55 14.33
C PRO A 47 13.07 -19.06 14.60
N GLN A 48 12.69 -19.45 15.83
CA GLN A 48 12.53 -20.85 16.21
C GLN A 48 11.13 -21.41 15.94
N GLY A 49 10.23 -20.64 15.33
CA GLY A 49 8.87 -21.04 14.94
C GLY A 49 7.90 -21.29 16.10
N ARG A 50 8.33 -21.14 17.36
CA ARG A 50 7.54 -21.50 18.54
C ARG A 50 6.34 -20.59 18.79
N ARG A 51 6.38 -19.35 18.28
CA ARG A 51 5.31 -18.36 18.41
C ARG A 51 5.26 -17.47 17.18
N ALA A 52 4.04 -17.13 16.79
CA ALA A 52 3.74 -16.10 15.82
C ALA A 52 2.77 -15.08 16.44
N LYS A 53 2.89 -13.81 16.06
CA LYS A 53 1.96 -12.75 16.47
C LYS A 53 1.58 -11.91 15.27
N VAL A 54 0.29 -11.73 15.04
CA VAL A 54 -0.23 -10.70 14.11
C VAL A 54 0.17 -9.33 14.67
N ARG A 55 0.91 -8.57 13.88
CA ARG A 55 1.43 -7.24 14.23
C ARG A 55 0.53 -6.14 13.70
N SER A 56 -0.07 -6.36 12.53
CA SER A 56 -1.10 -5.51 11.94
C SER A 56 -2.02 -6.35 11.08
N ARG A 57 -3.29 -5.94 11.01
CA ARG A 57 -4.30 -6.46 10.10
C ARG A 57 -4.87 -5.28 9.32
N VAL A 58 -4.85 -5.39 8.00
CA VAL A 58 -5.48 -4.42 7.10
C VAL A 58 -6.58 -5.13 6.33
N ILE A 59 -7.77 -4.52 6.26
CA ILE A 59 -8.90 -5.02 5.51
C ILE A 59 -9.15 -4.07 4.34
N LEU A 60 -9.23 -4.60 3.13
CA LEU A 60 -9.41 -3.84 1.89
C LEU A 60 -10.60 -4.39 1.12
N ALA A 61 -11.34 -3.54 0.43
CA ALA A 61 -12.23 -4.03 -0.61
C ALA A 61 -11.40 -4.47 -1.84
N PRO A 62 -11.97 -5.29 -2.76
CA PRO A 62 -11.24 -5.84 -3.90
C PRO A 62 -10.51 -4.79 -4.75
N ALA A 63 -11.15 -3.64 -4.99
CA ALA A 63 -10.57 -2.57 -5.80
C ALA A 63 -9.30 -1.96 -5.17
N GLN A 64 -9.29 -1.76 -3.84
CA GLN A 64 -8.11 -1.24 -3.14
C GLN A 64 -6.99 -2.30 -3.07
N ALA A 65 -7.35 -3.58 -2.92
CA ALA A 65 -6.36 -4.67 -2.93
C ALA A 65 -5.66 -4.78 -4.30
N GLU A 66 -6.41 -4.62 -5.39
CA GLU A 66 -5.85 -4.58 -6.75
C GLU A 66 -4.95 -3.35 -6.95
N GLY A 67 -5.40 -2.17 -6.51
CA GLY A 67 -4.59 -0.95 -6.54
C GLY A 67 -3.28 -1.09 -5.76
N LEU A 68 -3.34 -1.68 -4.57
CA LEU A 68 -2.16 -1.99 -3.75
C LEU A 68 -1.20 -2.92 -4.47
N LEU A 69 -1.69 -4.01 -5.07
CA LEU A 69 -0.86 -4.97 -5.79
C LEU A 69 -0.12 -4.30 -6.96
N ARG A 70 -0.83 -3.51 -7.77
CA ARG A 70 -0.24 -2.80 -8.92
C ARG A 70 0.85 -1.81 -8.46
N ALA A 71 0.55 -0.99 -7.45
CA ALA A 71 1.51 -0.04 -6.91
C ALA A 71 2.75 -0.73 -6.31
N LEU A 72 2.54 -1.86 -5.61
CA LEU A 72 3.64 -2.63 -5.03
C LEU A 72 4.53 -3.26 -6.12
N GLN A 73 3.93 -3.87 -7.15
CA GLN A 73 4.65 -4.44 -8.30
C GLN A 73 5.49 -3.37 -9.00
N GLN A 74 4.90 -2.19 -9.26
CA GLN A 74 5.61 -1.07 -9.87
C GLN A 74 6.80 -0.61 -9.03
N ASN A 75 6.61 -0.40 -7.72
CA ASN A 75 7.67 0.08 -6.83
C ASN A 75 8.79 -0.95 -6.64
N LEU A 76 8.47 -2.25 -6.61
CA LEU A 76 9.47 -3.32 -6.57
C LEU A 76 10.31 -3.41 -7.85
N ALA A 77 9.67 -3.20 -9.01
CA ALA A 77 10.39 -3.17 -10.29
C ALA A 77 11.41 -2.01 -10.34
N VAL A 78 11.06 -0.85 -9.77
CA VAL A 78 11.98 0.29 -9.62
C VAL A 78 13.12 -0.04 -8.65
N ALA A 79 12.79 -0.61 -7.48
CA ALA A 79 13.78 -0.93 -6.44
C ALA A 79 14.83 -1.96 -6.90
N GLY A 80 14.45 -2.93 -7.74
CA GLY A 80 15.37 -3.89 -8.36
C GLY A 80 16.21 -3.32 -9.52
N GLY A 81 15.87 -2.12 -10.02
CA GLY A 81 16.45 -1.53 -11.23
C GLY A 81 17.44 -0.38 -11.03
N LYS A 82 17.37 0.36 -9.90
CA LYS A 82 18.37 1.33 -9.40
C LYS A 82 17.77 1.99 -8.16
N ALA A 83 18.50 1.98 -7.06
CA ALA A 83 18.16 2.72 -5.85
C ALA A 83 18.30 4.23 -6.10
N GLU A 84 17.31 4.84 -6.73
CA GLU A 84 17.03 6.25 -6.54
C GLU A 84 15.76 6.33 -5.70
N ALA A 85 15.87 6.93 -4.51
CA ALA A 85 14.77 7.15 -3.60
C ALA A 85 13.76 8.09 -4.27
N SER A 86 12.86 7.53 -5.08
CA SER A 86 11.75 8.27 -5.65
C SER A 86 10.66 8.40 -4.61
N LYS A 87 10.25 9.64 -4.36
CA LYS A 87 9.02 9.99 -3.64
C LYS A 87 7.83 9.51 -4.47
N THR A 88 7.57 8.21 -4.55
CA THR A 88 6.40 7.70 -5.24
C THR A 88 5.22 7.74 -4.27
N SER A 89 4.63 8.92 -4.07
CA SER A 89 3.20 8.97 -3.79
C SER A 89 2.52 8.49 -5.06
N VAL A 90 2.17 7.20 -5.14
CA VAL A 90 1.29 6.69 -6.19
C VAL A 90 -0.09 7.24 -5.86
N ALA A 91 -0.42 8.42 -6.38
CA ALA A 91 -1.81 8.78 -6.60
C ALA A 91 -2.38 7.73 -7.57
N PRO A 92 -3.60 7.21 -7.34
CA PRO A 92 -4.22 6.30 -8.29
C PRO A 92 -4.32 7.01 -9.65
N ASP A 93 -3.79 6.37 -10.70
CA ASP A 93 -3.72 6.94 -12.05
C ASP A 93 -5.11 7.45 -12.49
N ASP A 94 -5.18 8.76 -12.69
CA ASP A 94 -6.13 9.43 -13.57
C ASP A 94 -5.94 8.87 -14.99
N HIS A 95 -6.68 7.83 -15.34
CA HIS A 95 -6.99 7.47 -16.72
C HIS A 95 -8.43 6.98 -16.84
N TYR A 96 -9.37 7.94 -16.81
CA TYR A 96 -10.60 7.87 -17.59
C TYR A 96 -10.56 8.98 -18.66
N HIS A 97 -9.70 8.74 -19.65
CA HIS A 97 -9.82 8.96 -21.10
C HIS A 97 -8.43 8.97 -21.74
#